data_AF-A0A5N4D915-F1
#
_entry.id   AF-A0A5N4D915-F1
#
_cell.length_a   1.000
_cell.length_b   1.000
_cell.length_c   1.000
_cell.angle_alpha   90.00
_cell.angle_beta   90.00
_cell.angle_gamma   90.00
#
_symmetry.space_group_name_H-M   'P 1'
#
loop_
_entity.id
_entity.type
_entity.pdbx_description
1 polymer ?
#
loop_
_entity_poly.entity_id
_entity_poly.type
_entity_poly.pdbx_seq_one_letter_code
_entity_poly.pdbx_strand_id
1 'polypeptide(L)'
;RKRPRFEGGGRTGHIAGERERPISPKELLEARVMVDVGKWPIFTLLSPQEIASIRKACVFGTSANEALYVTDNDEVFVFGLNYSNCLGTGDNQSTLVPKKLEALCGKKIKSLSYGSGPHVLLSTEDGVVYAWGHNGYSQLGNGTTNQGIAPIQVCTNLLIKQVVEVFAWGYNNCGQVGSGSTANQPTPRKVTNCLHIKRVVGIACGQTSSMAVLDNGEVYGWGYNGNGQLGLGNNGNQLTPVRVAALHSVCVNQIVCGYAHTLALTDEGLLYAWGANTYGQLGTGNKNNLLSPAHIMVEKERVVEIAACHSAHMSAAKTQGGHVYMWGQCRGQSVTLPHLTHFSCTDDVFACFATPAVTWRLLSVEHEDFLTVAESLKKEFDSPETADLKFRIDGKYIHVHKAVLKISKLGTGLGGDGGEQVKVKEQNGVGGCFEDESERRGNCLVRCEHFRSMFQSYWNEDMKEVIEIDQFSYPVYRAFLQYLYTDTVDLPPEDAIGLLDLATSYCENRLKKLCQHIIKRGITVENAFSLFSAAVRYDAEVT
;
A
#
# COMPACT_ATOMS: atom_id res chain seq x y z
N ARG A 1 7.74 65.27 45.31
CA ARG A 1 7.94 65.84 43.95
C ARG A 1 7.84 64.72 42.92
N LYS A 2 6.71 64.62 42.21
CA LYS A 2 6.59 64.24 40.79
C LYS A 2 5.11 64.20 40.45
N ARG A 3 4.69 65.18 39.64
CA ARG A 3 3.42 65.25 38.91
C ARG A 3 3.66 64.73 37.47
N PRO A 4 2.60 64.50 36.67
CA PRO A 4 2.48 63.37 35.75
C PRO A 4 2.40 63.74 34.25
N ARG A 5 2.15 62.71 33.42
CA ARG A 5 1.16 62.57 32.32
C ARG A 5 1.64 62.44 30.85
N PHE A 6 1.00 61.43 30.23
CA PHE A 6 0.56 61.21 28.83
C PHE A 6 1.52 60.76 27.72
N GLU A 7 1.16 59.61 27.11
CA GLU A 7 0.98 59.31 25.65
C GLU A 7 0.34 57.89 25.60
N GLY A 8 -0.79 57.59 24.94
CA GLY A 8 -1.04 57.57 23.47
C GLY A 8 -0.31 56.37 22.84
N GLY A 9 -0.84 55.41 22.08
CA GLY A 9 -2.12 55.06 21.47
C GLY A 9 -1.86 53.87 20.50
N GLY A 10 -2.89 53.15 20.05
CA GLY A 10 -2.82 52.26 18.87
C GLY A 10 -2.58 50.77 19.11
N ARG A 11 -3.68 49.98 19.14
CA ARG A 11 -3.66 48.52 18.95
C ARG A 11 -3.93 48.23 17.46
N THR A 12 -2.97 47.64 16.76
CA THR A 12 -3.17 46.95 15.47
C THR A 12 -3.12 45.45 15.72
N GLY A 13 -4.23 44.76 15.46
CA GLY A 13 -4.29 43.30 15.50
C GLY A 13 -3.61 42.70 14.28
N HIS A 14 -2.61 41.84 14.50
CA HIS A 14 -2.11 40.92 13.50
C HIS A 14 -2.69 39.53 13.76
N ILE A 15 -3.48 39.07 12.80
CA ILE A 15 -3.92 37.69 12.66
C ILE A 15 -2.67 36.87 12.31
N ALA A 16 -2.25 35.99 13.22
CA ALA A 16 -1.20 35.03 12.95
C ALA A 16 -1.80 33.90 12.12
N GLY A 17 -1.41 33.83 10.85
CA GLY A 17 -1.74 32.72 9.95
C GLY A 17 -1.15 31.42 10.48
N GLU A 18 -1.97 30.37 10.46
CA GLU A 18 -1.57 29.00 10.72
C GLU A 18 -0.47 28.61 9.72
N ARG A 19 0.74 28.36 10.23
CA ARG A 19 1.79 27.70 9.44
C ARG A 19 1.44 26.23 9.37
N GLU A 20 1.01 25.79 8.18
CA GLU A 20 0.93 24.38 7.83
C GLU A 20 2.26 23.69 8.18
N ARG A 21 2.16 22.57 8.91
CA ARG A 21 3.34 21.77 9.24
C ARG A 21 3.89 21.16 7.94
N PRO A 22 5.20 21.21 7.70
CA PRO A 22 5.79 20.46 6.60
C PRO A 22 5.57 18.97 6.85
N ILE A 23 4.88 18.34 5.89
CA ILE A 23 4.64 16.90 5.80
C ILE A 23 5.99 16.18 5.90
N SER A 24 6.06 15.17 6.76
CA SER A 24 7.30 14.45 6.99
C SER A 24 7.65 13.57 5.77
N PRO A 25 8.93 13.36 5.43
CA PRO A 25 9.32 12.42 4.36
C PRO A 25 8.85 10.97 4.56
N LYS A 26 8.32 10.64 5.75
CA LYS A 26 7.67 9.35 6.06
C LYS A 26 6.28 9.20 5.43
N GLU A 27 5.60 10.31 5.12
CA GLU A 27 4.26 10.31 4.52
C GLU A 27 4.30 10.27 2.97
N LEU A 28 5.48 10.46 2.37
CA LEU A 28 5.67 10.57 0.92
C LEU A 28 6.27 9.32 0.26
N LEU A 29 6.44 8.21 1.00
CA LEU A 29 7.00 6.98 0.45
C LEU A 29 6.30 5.70 0.93
N GLU A 30 4.99 5.72 1.05
CA GLU A 30 4.20 4.48 0.99
C GLU A 30 3.81 4.26 -0.48
N ALA A 31 4.65 3.58 -1.24
CA ALA A 31 4.14 2.83 -2.39
C ALA A 31 3.28 1.71 -1.80
N ARG A 32 2.00 2.02 -1.55
CA ARG A 32 1.04 1.15 -0.87
C ARG A 32 0.75 -0.03 -1.76
N VAL A 33 1.22 -1.21 -1.35
CA VAL A 33 1.06 -2.42 -2.13
C VAL A 33 -0.33 -2.98 -1.89
N MET A 34 -1.09 -3.12 -2.98
CA MET A 34 -2.37 -3.80 -3.02
C MET A 34 -2.22 -5.25 -2.53
N VAL A 35 -2.93 -5.59 -1.46
CA VAL A 35 -3.06 -6.97 -0.97
C VAL A 35 -4.36 -7.54 -1.51
N ASP A 36 -4.27 -8.55 -2.37
CA ASP A 36 -5.43 -9.26 -2.90
C ASP A 36 -5.85 -10.38 -1.93
N VAL A 37 -6.96 -10.17 -1.23
CA VAL A 37 -7.53 -11.18 -0.31
C VAL A 37 -8.00 -12.44 -1.05
N GLY A 38 -8.26 -12.38 -2.36
CA GLY A 38 -8.63 -13.53 -3.18
C GLY A 38 -7.54 -14.60 -3.27
N LYS A 39 -6.28 -14.27 -2.95
CA LYS A 39 -5.17 -15.24 -2.89
C LYS A 39 -5.24 -16.17 -1.68
N TRP A 40 -6.05 -15.85 -0.68
CA TRP A 40 -6.26 -16.72 0.46
C TRP A 40 -7.43 -17.67 0.17
N PRO A 41 -7.22 -18.99 0.18
CA PRO A 41 -8.24 -19.96 -0.25
C PRO A 41 -9.61 -19.82 0.44
N ILE A 42 -9.64 -19.37 1.69
CA ILE A 42 -10.91 -19.22 2.42
C ILE A 42 -11.80 -18.11 1.82
N PHE A 43 -11.23 -17.05 1.25
CA PHE A 43 -12.01 -15.96 0.66
C PHE A 43 -12.60 -16.30 -0.71
N THR A 44 -12.22 -17.43 -1.33
CA THR A 44 -12.86 -17.90 -2.57
C THR A 44 -14.31 -18.32 -2.37
N LEU A 45 -14.77 -18.40 -1.13
CA LEU A 45 -16.16 -18.67 -0.77
C LEU A 45 -17.06 -17.42 -0.88
N LEU A 46 -16.46 -16.23 -1.01
CA LEU A 46 -17.19 -14.97 -1.09
C LEU A 46 -17.47 -14.56 -2.54
N SER A 47 -18.56 -13.82 -2.73
CA SER A 47 -18.87 -13.18 -4.02
C SER A 47 -17.88 -12.05 -4.34
N PRO A 48 -17.69 -11.68 -5.62
CA PRO A 48 -16.86 -10.54 -5.99
C PRO A 48 -17.28 -9.22 -5.33
N GLN A 49 -18.58 -9.03 -5.10
CA GLN A 49 -19.12 -7.85 -4.41
C GLN A 49 -18.71 -7.81 -2.94
N GLU A 50 -18.79 -8.95 -2.24
CA GLU A 50 -18.33 -9.06 -0.85
C GLU A 50 -16.82 -8.81 -0.77
N ILE A 51 -16.03 -9.43 -1.65
CA ILE A 51 -14.58 -9.23 -1.72
C ILE A 51 -14.24 -7.74 -1.92
N ALA A 52 -14.97 -7.04 -2.80
CA ALA A 52 -14.78 -5.61 -3.06
C ALA A 52 -15.08 -4.70 -1.87
N SER A 53 -15.93 -5.16 -0.94
CA SER A 53 -16.25 -4.42 0.29
C SER A 53 -15.17 -4.53 1.36
N ILE A 54 -14.26 -5.52 1.27
CA ILE A 54 -13.27 -5.80 2.31
C ILE A 54 -12.25 -4.65 2.38
N ARG A 55 -11.92 -4.22 3.60
CA ARG A 55 -10.87 -3.22 3.90
C ARG A 55 -9.80 -3.76 4.83
N LYS A 56 -10.17 -4.67 5.72
CA LYS A 56 -9.22 -5.39 6.57
C LYS A 56 -9.56 -6.86 6.60
N ALA A 57 -8.55 -7.72 6.65
CA ALA A 57 -8.76 -9.17 6.66
C ALA A 57 -7.68 -9.89 7.47
N CYS A 58 -8.06 -10.98 8.11
CA CYS A 58 -7.16 -11.87 8.82
C CYS A 58 -7.58 -13.31 8.53
N VAL A 59 -6.62 -14.14 8.13
CA VAL A 59 -6.79 -15.60 8.00
C VAL A 59 -5.96 -16.25 9.09
N PHE A 60 -6.60 -17.05 9.93
CA PHE A 60 -5.99 -17.57 11.14
C PHE A 60 -6.38 -19.03 11.37
N GLY A 61 -5.96 -19.55 12.53
CA GLY A 61 -6.26 -20.91 12.98
C GLY A 61 -5.23 -21.95 12.55
N THR A 62 -5.41 -23.16 13.08
CA THR A 62 -4.41 -24.23 12.95
C THR A 62 -4.27 -24.73 11.51
N SER A 63 -5.33 -24.63 10.72
CA SER A 63 -5.39 -25.11 9.35
C SER A 63 -5.64 -24.00 8.33
N ALA A 64 -5.56 -22.72 8.73
CA ALA A 64 -5.91 -21.57 7.90
C ALA A 64 -7.35 -21.59 7.35
N ASN A 65 -8.29 -22.11 8.14
CA ASN A 65 -9.68 -22.28 7.74
C ASN A 65 -10.62 -21.35 8.52
N GLU A 66 -10.09 -20.28 9.10
CA GLU A 66 -10.80 -19.29 9.88
C GLU A 66 -10.46 -17.90 9.36
N ALA A 67 -11.47 -17.08 9.11
CA ALA A 67 -11.29 -15.71 8.63
C ALA A 67 -12.14 -14.72 9.41
N LEU A 68 -11.57 -13.54 9.61
CA LEU A 68 -12.26 -12.33 10.05
C LEU A 68 -11.97 -11.24 9.03
N TYR A 69 -12.99 -10.51 8.60
CA TYR A 69 -12.82 -9.34 7.75
C TYR A 69 -13.69 -8.16 8.20
N VAL A 70 -13.25 -6.97 7.84
CA VAL A 70 -13.94 -5.70 8.09
C VAL A 70 -14.23 -5.03 6.75
N THR A 71 -15.45 -4.56 6.58
CA THR A 71 -15.90 -3.89 5.34
C THR A 71 -15.64 -2.38 5.37
N ASP A 72 -15.88 -1.72 4.24
CA ASP A 72 -15.89 -0.26 4.09
C ASP A 72 -16.88 0.47 5.02
N ASN A 73 -17.96 -0.21 5.42
CA ASN A 73 -18.96 0.29 6.36
C ASN A 73 -18.67 -0.04 7.84
N ASP A 74 -17.42 -0.41 8.18
CA ASP A 74 -17.00 -0.83 9.53
C ASP A 74 -17.80 -2.03 10.09
N GLU A 75 -18.38 -2.86 9.22
CA GLU A 75 -19.01 -4.11 9.61
C GLU A 75 -17.97 -5.22 9.74
N VAL A 76 -18.12 -6.08 10.74
CA VAL A 76 -17.18 -7.15 11.05
C VAL A 76 -17.84 -8.49 10.79
N PHE A 77 -17.21 -9.31 9.96
CA PHE A 77 -17.69 -10.63 9.59
C PHE A 77 -16.66 -11.70 9.91
N VAL A 78 -17.17 -12.90 10.23
CA VAL A 78 -16.37 -14.10 10.48
C VAL A 78 -16.97 -15.31 9.81
N PHE A 79 -16.11 -16.25 9.41
CA PHE A 79 -16.51 -17.54 8.89
C PHE A 79 -15.34 -18.52 8.93
N GLY A 80 -15.65 -19.79 8.73
CA GLY A 80 -14.71 -20.89 8.76
C GLY A 80 -15.00 -21.91 9.86
N LEU A 81 -13.94 -22.58 10.30
CA LEU A 81 -13.99 -23.51 11.43
C LEU A 81 -14.14 -22.76 12.75
N ASN A 82 -14.99 -23.25 13.63
CA ASN A 82 -15.22 -22.64 14.95
C ASN A 82 -14.65 -23.49 16.09
N TYR A 83 -13.42 -23.99 15.91
CA TYR A 83 -12.75 -24.76 16.96
C TYR A 83 -12.42 -23.85 18.15
N SER A 84 -12.68 -24.33 19.37
CA SER A 84 -12.52 -23.53 20.60
C SER A 84 -13.30 -22.19 20.60
N ASN A 85 -14.39 -22.11 19.82
CA ASN A 85 -15.23 -20.92 19.69
C ASN A 85 -14.51 -19.67 19.14
N CYS A 86 -13.47 -19.87 18.33
CA CYS A 86 -12.61 -18.80 17.82
C CYS A 86 -13.28 -17.84 16.83
N LEU A 87 -14.47 -18.16 16.30
CA LEU A 87 -15.24 -17.21 15.51
C LEU A 87 -15.96 -16.18 16.38
N GLY A 88 -16.20 -16.45 17.67
CA GLY A 88 -16.84 -15.49 18.56
C GLY A 88 -18.33 -15.26 18.26
N THR A 89 -19.00 -16.19 17.58
CA THR A 89 -20.39 -16.08 17.12
C THR A 89 -21.44 -16.30 18.22
N GLY A 90 -21.02 -16.57 19.47
CA GLY A 90 -21.91 -16.97 20.56
C GLY A 90 -22.30 -18.45 20.54
N ASP A 91 -21.77 -19.21 19.59
CA ASP A 91 -21.99 -20.65 19.42
C ASP A 91 -20.66 -21.37 19.13
N ASN A 92 -20.71 -22.69 18.98
CA ASN A 92 -19.57 -23.54 18.61
C ASN A 92 -19.69 -24.09 17.18
N GLN A 93 -20.53 -23.48 16.34
CA GLN A 93 -20.85 -23.99 15.02
C GLN A 93 -19.91 -23.38 13.98
N SER A 94 -19.34 -24.24 13.13
CA SER A 94 -18.57 -23.80 11.96
C SER A 94 -19.52 -23.33 10.86
N THR A 95 -19.09 -22.38 10.04
CA THR A 95 -19.90 -21.82 8.96
C THR A 95 -19.06 -21.49 7.75
N LEU A 96 -19.51 -21.82 6.55
CA LEU A 96 -18.89 -21.32 5.31
C LEU A 96 -19.53 -20.02 4.84
N VAL A 97 -20.68 -19.65 5.42
CA VAL A 97 -21.36 -18.38 5.17
C VAL A 97 -20.87 -17.34 6.18
N PRO A 98 -20.44 -16.15 5.75
CA PRO A 98 -20.12 -15.04 6.63
C PRO A 98 -21.23 -14.76 7.65
N LYS A 99 -20.86 -14.76 8.93
CA LYS A 99 -21.70 -14.30 10.03
C LYS A 99 -21.20 -12.94 10.50
N LYS A 100 -22.12 -12.00 10.65
CA LYS A 100 -21.82 -10.68 11.21
C LYS A 100 -21.58 -10.78 12.71
N LEU A 101 -20.48 -10.20 13.20
CA LEU A 101 -20.20 -10.02 14.62
C LEU A 101 -20.73 -8.67 15.09
N GLU A 102 -22.02 -8.62 15.45
CA GLU A 102 -22.70 -7.39 15.87
C GLU A 102 -21.98 -6.68 17.03
N ALA A 103 -21.38 -7.44 17.94
CA ALA A 103 -20.63 -6.89 19.07
C ALA A 103 -19.41 -6.05 18.69
N LEU A 104 -18.90 -6.17 17.45
CA LEU A 104 -17.70 -5.48 16.98
C LEU A 104 -17.95 -4.47 15.85
N CYS A 105 -19.15 -4.46 15.27
CA CYS A 105 -19.50 -3.53 14.19
C CYS A 105 -19.44 -2.07 14.67
N GLY A 106 -18.87 -1.19 13.85
CA GLY A 106 -18.71 0.24 14.14
C GLY A 106 -17.65 0.56 15.22
N LYS A 107 -16.92 -0.43 15.75
CA LYS A 107 -15.90 -0.21 16.79
C LYS A 107 -14.53 0.23 16.25
N LYS A 108 -14.39 0.45 14.94
CA LYS A 108 -13.15 0.87 14.27
C LYS A 108 -11.94 0.02 14.67
N ILE A 109 -11.85 -1.15 14.06
CA ILE A 109 -10.82 -2.15 14.37
C ILE A 109 -9.43 -1.63 13.99
N LYS A 110 -8.52 -1.52 14.96
CA LYS A 110 -7.15 -1.03 14.76
C LYS A 110 -6.16 -2.17 14.49
N SER A 111 -6.20 -3.22 15.31
CA SER A 111 -5.32 -4.38 15.15
C SER A 111 -6.01 -5.67 15.59
N LEU A 112 -5.52 -6.78 15.05
CA LEU A 112 -5.96 -8.12 15.38
C LEU A 112 -4.73 -9.02 15.52
N SER A 113 -4.74 -9.88 16.52
CA SER A 113 -3.74 -10.92 16.72
C SER A 113 -4.43 -12.21 17.15
N TYR A 114 -3.82 -13.34 16.84
CA TYR A 114 -4.33 -14.65 17.21
C TYR A 114 -3.20 -15.56 17.64
N GLY A 115 -3.53 -16.64 18.37
CA GLY A 115 -2.55 -17.65 18.80
C GLY A 115 -3.05 -19.09 18.65
N SER A 116 -2.23 -20.06 19.08
CA SER A 116 -2.52 -21.51 19.00
C SER A 116 -3.70 -21.95 19.86
N GLY A 117 -4.48 -22.93 19.38
CA GLY A 117 -5.81 -23.24 19.89
C GLY A 117 -6.62 -21.96 19.77
N PRO A 118 -7.20 -21.66 18.60
CA PRO A 118 -7.34 -20.28 18.18
C PRO A 118 -8.05 -19.41 19.22
N HIS A 119 -7.29 -18.45 19.73
CA HIS A 119 -7.79 -17.35 20.54
C HIS A 119 -7.44 -16.08 19.81
N VAL A 120 -8.33 -15.10 19.88
CA VAL A 120 -8.23 -13.85 19.14
C VAL A 120 -8.18 -12.73 20.15
N LEU A 121 -7.25 -11.79 19.94
CA LEU A 121 -7.23 -10.48 20.56
C LEU A 121 -7.44 -9.44 19.49
N LEU A 122 -8.31 -8.48 19.77
CA LEU A 122 -8.63 -7.39 18.86
C LEU A 122 -8.54 -6.08 19.62
N SER A 123 -7.94 -5.07 19.01
CA SER A 123 -7.94 -3.71 19.54
C SER A 123 -8.67 -2.75 18.61
N THR A 124 -9.33 -1.76 19.20
CA THR A 124 -10.05 -0.69 18.53
C THR A 124 -9.24 0.61 18.56
N GLU A 125 -9.61 1.58 17.72
CA GLU A 125 -8.91 2.88 17.65
C GLU A 125 -8.97 3.69 18.96
N ASP A 126 -10.05 3.54 19.72
CA ASP A 126 -10.23 4.13 21.06
C ASP A 126 -9.49 3.37 22.17
N GLY A 127 -8.75 2.30 21.82
CA GLY A 127 -7.87 1.57 22.72
C GLY A 127 -8.54 0.47 23.54
N VAL A 128 -9.78 0.09 23.22
CA VAL A 128 -10.46 -1.05 23.84
C VAL A 128 -9.90 -2.37 23.28
N VAL A 129 -9.65 -3.34 24.17
CA VAL A 129 -9.19 -4.68 23.80
C VAL A 129 -10.29 -5.69 24.03
N TYR A 130 -10.59 -6.49 23.01
CA TYR A 130 -11.50 -7.62 23.04
C TYR A 130 -10.70 -8.92 22.94
N ALA A 131 -11.17 -9.98 23.61
CA ALA A 131 -10.62 -11.32 23.50
C ALA A 131 -11.71 -12.39 23.43
N TRP A 132 -11.49 -13.46 22.67
CA TRP A 132 -12.37 -14.65 22.64
C TRP A 132 -11.65 -15.87 22.07
N GLY A 133 -12.32 -17.02 22.02
CA GLY A 133 -11.77 -18.29 21.58
C GLY A 133 -11.18 -19.10 22.72
N HIS A 134 -10.04 -19.75 22.47
CA HIS A 134 -9.45 -20.66 23.44
C HIS A 134 -8.94 -19.98 24.72
N ASN A 135 -9.20 -20.59 25.87
CA ASN A 135 -8.83 -20.03 27.17
C ASN A 135 -8.28 -21.07 28.18
N GLY A 136 -7.84 -22.24 27.74
CA GLY A 136 -7.41 -23.32 28.65
C GLY A 136 -6.25 -22.93 29.60
N TYR A 137 -5.51 -21.88 29.26
CA TYR A 137 -4.39 -21.34 30.03
C TYR A 137 -4.57 -19.85 30.36
N SER A 138 -5.82 -19.37 30.40
CA SER A 138 -6.19 -17.98 30.68
C SER A 138 -5.70 -16.95 29.65
N GLN A 139 -5.58 -17.35 28.38
CA GLN A 139 -5.14 -16.47 27.29
C GLN A 139 -6.08 -15.28 27.05
N LEU A 140 -7.34 -15.37 27.47
CA LEU A 140 -8.31 -14.28 27.31
C LEU A 140 -8.16 -13.17 28.35
N GLY A 141 -7.36 -13.37 29.40
CA GLY A 141 -7.09 -12.33 30.41
C GLY A 141 -8.32 -11.91 31.23
N ASN A 142 -9.37 -12.71 31.24
CA ASN A 142 -10.66 -12.40 31.87
C ASN A 142 -10.81 -12.98 33.28
N GLY A 143 -9.73 -13.45 33.90
CA GLY A 143 -9.75 -14.04 35.24
C GLY A 143 -10.20 -15.51 35.27
N THR A 144 -10.48 -16.13 34.12
CA THR A 144 -11.00 -17.50 34.04
C THR A 144 -10.18 -18.39 33.10
N THR A 145 -10.54 -19.67 33.02
CA THR A 145 -10.07 -20.64 32.01
C THR A 145 -11.20 -21.13 31.09
N ASN A 146 -12.35 -20.45 31.11
CA ASN A 146 -13.51 -20.82 30.31
C ASN A 146 -13.34 -20.33 28.88
N GLN A 147 -13.67 -21.18 27.90
CA GLN A 147 -13.61 -20.81 26.48
C GLN A 147 -14.50 -19.58 26.22
N GLY A 148 -14.00 -18.62 25.44
CA GLY A 148 -14.74 -17.40 25.09
C GLY A 148 -15.58 -17.63 23.85
N ILE A 149 -16.90 -17.75 24.02
CA ILE A 149 -17.83 -17.97 22.89
C ILE A 149 -18.12 -16.71 22.08
N ALA A 150 -17.84 -15.52 22.63
CA ALA A 150 -18.10 -14.23 22.01
C ALA A 150 -17.02 -13.20 22.45
N PRO A 151 -16.77 -12.15 21.65
CA PRO A 151 -15.86 -11.06 22.02
C PRO A 151 -16.21 -10.46 23.38
N ILE A 152 -15.31 -10.57 24.34
CA ILE A 152 -15.43 -9.92 25.65
C ILE A 152 -14.35 -8.86 25.81
N GLN A 153 -14.71 -7.72 26.40
CA GLN A 153 -13.75 -6.68 26.71
C GLN A 153 -12.81 -7.16 27.83
N VAL A 154 -11.51 -6.94 27.65
CA VAL A 154 -10.49 -7.20 28.66
C VAL A 154 -10.40 -5.99 29.58
N CYS A 155 -11.25 -5.94 30.62
CA CYS A 155 -11.40 -4.76 31.49
C CYS A 155 -10.37 -4.69 32.63
N THR A 156 -9.86 -5.83 33.09
CA THR A 156 -9.08 -5.90 34.34
C THR A 156 -7.70 -5.30 34.14
N ASN A 157 -7.37 -4.23 34.89
CA ASN A 157 -6.07 -3.53 34.90
C ASN A 157 -5.65 -2.80 33.60
N LEU A 158 -6.52 -2.74 32.58
CA LEU A 158 -6.25 -2.04 31.31
C LEU A 158 -7.04 -0.73 31.12
N LEU A 159 -7.89 -0.35 32.09
CA LEU A 159 -8.73 0.85 32.00
C LEU A 159 -7.90 2.16 32.03
N ILE A 160 -8.14 3.05 31.05
CA ILE A 160 -7.68 4.45 30.95
C ILE A 160 -6.16 4.66 30.75
N LYS A 161 -5.47 3.78 30.03
CA LYS A 161 -4.08 4.05 29.63
C LYS A 161 -3.93 3.95 28.12
N GLN A 162 -3.46 5.02 27.49
CA GLN A 162 -2.56 4.82 26.35
C GLN A 162 -1.46 3.90 26.88
N VAL A 163 -1.45 2.65 26.44
CA VAL A 163 -0.57 1.62 26.97
C VAL A 163 0.85 1.92 26.48
N VAL A 164 1.56 2.82 27.19
CA VAL A 164 3.02 3.04 27.05
C VAL A 164 3.80 1.90 27.73
N GLU A 165 3.10 1.06 28.50
CA GLU A 165 3.66 0.00 29.34
C GLU A 165 3.32 -1.38 28.76
N VAL A 166 4.17 -2.40 28.93
CA VAL A 166 3.86 -3.75 28.42
C VAL A 166 3.05 -4.54 29.44
N PHE A 167 1.93 -5.12 29.00
CA PHE A 167 1.13 -6.07 29.76
C PHE A 167 1.18 -7.45 29.11
N ALA A 168 1.22 -8.50 29.92
CA ALA A 168 1.18 -9.89 29.45
C ALA A 168 0.36 -10.75 30.43
N TRP A 169 -0.27 -11.79 29.89
CA TRP A 169 -1.09 -12.74 30.63
C TRP A 169 -1.19 -14.07 29.88
N GLY A 170 -1.87 -15.05 30.46
CA GLY A 170 -2.10 -16.37 29.88
C GLY A 170 -1.05 -17.41 30.27
N TYR A 171 -0.74 -18.29 29.31
CA TYR A 171 0.15 -19.44 29.50
C TYR A 171 1.59 -19.00 29.85
N ASN A 172 2.17 -19.56 30.91
CA ASN A 172 3.45 -19.06 31.45
C ASN A 172 4.45 -20.14 31.87
N ASN A 173 4.29 -21.41 31.46
CA ASN A 173 5.16 -22.49 31.94
C ASN A 173 6.66 -22.29 31.64
N CYS A 174 7.02 -21.46 30.65
CA CYS A 174 8.40 -21.13 30.31
C CYS A 174 8.81 -19.71 30.73
N GLY A 175 7.93 -18.97 31.41
CA GLY A 175 8.17 -17.58 31.80
C GLY A 175 7.83 -16.55 30.72
N GLN A 176 7.09 -16.93 29.66
CA GLN A 176 6.75 -16.05 28.53
C GLN A 176 5.86 -14.85 28.89
N VAL A 177 5.26 -14.82 30.07
CA VAL A 177 4.57 -13.62 30.59
C VAL A 177 5.56 -12.61 31.18
N GLY A 178 6.81 -13.00 31.47
CA GLY A 178 7.84 -12.08 31.96
C GLY A 178 7.63 -11.63 33.41
N SER A 179 6.96 -12.46 34.22
CA SER A 179 6.57 -12.14 35.60
C SER A 179 7.60 -12.54 36.66
N GLY A 180 8.68 -13.23 36.28
CA GLY A 180 9.61 -13.89 37.20
C GLY A 180 9.07 -15.20 37.79
N SER A 181 7.94 -15.69 37.29
CA SER A 181 7.29 -16.93 37.69
C SER A 181 6.96 -17.79 36.46
N THR A 182 6.66 -19.07 36.69
CA THR A 182 6.11 -19.99 35.68
C THR A 182 4.60 -20.21 35.80
N ALA A 183 3.94 -19.56 36.77
CA ALA A 183 2.49 -19.67 36.95
C ALA A 183 1.74 -18.86 35.88
N ASN A 184 0.70 -19.46 35.31
CA ASN A 184 -0.22 -18.79 34.38
C ASN A 184 -0.79 -17.53 35.02
N GLN A 185 -0.97 -16.47 34.22
CA GLN A 185 -1.47 -15.19 34.69
C GLN A 185 -2.89 -14.98 34.16
N PRO A 186 -3.94 -15.06 34.99
CA PRO A 186 -5.31 -15.06 34.51
C PRO A 186 -5.85 -13.68 34.11
N THR A 187 -5.13 -12.61 34.46
CA THR A 187 -5.49 -11.22 34.15
C THR A 187 -4.27 -10.46 33.64
N PRO A 188 -4.45 -9.40 32.84
CA PRO A 188 -3.36 -8.55 32.39
C PRO A 188 -2.50 -8.07 33.55
N ARG A 189 -1.20 -8.36 33.46
CA ARG A 189 -0.20 -7.94 34.42
C ARG A 189 0.91 -7.20 33.70
N LYS A 190 1.32 -6.06 34.26
CA LYS A 190 2.47 -5.32 33.76
C LYS A 190 3.72 -6.20 33.84
N VAL A 191 4.47 -6.29 32.73
CA VAL A 191 5.74 -7.02 32.67
C VAL A 191 6.77 -6.34 33.58
N THR A 192 7.59 -7.14 34.27
CA THR A 192 8.47 -6.72 35.37
C THR A 192 9.47 -5.60 35.05
N ASN A 193 10.09 -5.06 36.11
CA ASN A 193 10.83 -3.79 36.21
C ASN A 193 11.82 -3.44 35.09
N CYS A 194 12.38 -4.39 34.34
CA CYS A 194 13.36 -4.12 33.28
C CYS A 194 12.81 -3.25 32.14
N LEU A 195 11.49 -3.29 31.90
CA LEU A 195 10.82 -2.51 30.85
C LEU A 195 10.04 -1.29 31.40
N HIS A 196 10.00 -1.08 32.73
CA HIS A 196 9.01 -0.17 33.33
C HIS A 196 9.22 1.32 33.01
N ILE A 197 10.47 1.74 32.74
CA ILE A 197 10.87 3.12 32.37
C ILE A 197 11.16 3.25 30.88
N LYS A 198 11.04 2.15 30.14
CA LYS A 198 11.48 2.06 28.76
C LYS A 198 10.27 2.13 27.84
N ARG A 199 10.34 2.96 26.81
CA ARG A 199 9.25 3.08 25.83
C ARG A 199 9.37 1.93 24.83
N VAL A 200 8.47 0.96 24.96
CA VAL A 200 8.37 -0.16 24.01
C VAL A 200 7.59 0.30 22.78
N VAL A 201 8.15 0.07 21.59
CA VAL A 201 7.53 0.45 20.31
C VAL A 201 7.11 -0.75 19.46
N GLY A 202 7.59 -1.95 19.79
CA GLY A 202 7.20 -3.19 19.13
C GLY A 202 7.22 -4.38 20.08
N ILE A 203 6.27 -5.30 19.89
CA ILE A 203 6.20 -6.58 20.61
C ILE A 203 5.95 -7.67 19.57
N ALA A 204 6.63 -8.81 19.72
CA ALA A 204 6.36 -10.00 18.94
C ALA A 204 6.33 -11.23 19.85
N CYS A 205 5.46 -12.19 19.52
CA CYS A 205 5.31 -13.44 20.26
C CYS A 205 5.58 -14.62 19.33
N GLY A 206 6.49 -15.51 19.75
CA GLY A 206 6.58 -16.87 19.21
C GLY A 206 5.58 -17.79 19.92
N GLN A 207 5.71 -19.12 19.76
CA GLN A 207 4.82 -20.06 20.46
C GLN A 207 4.89 -19.96 21.99
N THR A 208 6.10 -19.81 22.53
CA THR A 208 6.38 -19.85 23.98
C THR A 208 7.44 -18.84 24.40
N SER A 209 7.68 -17.82 23.58
CA SER A 209 8.66 -16.75 23.81
C SER A 209 8.08 -15.40 23.41
N SER A 210 8.58 -14.35 24.02
CA SER A 210 8.18 -12.97 23.76
C SER A 210 9.39 -12.09 23.53
N MET A 211 9.22 -11.13 22.64
CA MET A 211 10.23 -10.14 22.27
C MET A 211 9.63 -8.74 22.37
N ALA A 212 10.47 -7.78 22.76
CA ALA A 212 10.15 -6.36 22.75
C ALA A 212 11.27 -5.55 22.13
N VAL A 213 10.90 -4.55 21.34
CA VAL A 213 11.79 -3.51 20.79
C VAL A 213 11.45 -2.19 21.45
N LEU A 214 12.48 -1.48 21.87
CA LEU A 214 12.38 -0.15 22.46
C LEU A 214 12.53 0.95 21.41
N ASP A 215 12.11 2.17 21.74
CA ASP A 215 12.26 3.35 20.88
C ASP A 215 13.71 3.71 20.53
N ASN A 216 14.66 3.34 21.41
CA ASN A 216 16.09 3.47 21.19
C ASN A 216 16.71 2.29 20.41
N GLY A 217 15.90 1.34 19.94
CA GLY A 217 16.32 0.19 19.15
C GLY A 217 16.84 -1.02 19.95
N GLU A 218 16.86 -0.98 21.28
CA GLU A 218 17.25 -2.15 22.08
C GLU A 218 16.19 -3.27 22.01
N VAL A 219 16.66 -4.52 21.95
CA VAL A 219 15.81 -5.72 21.95
C VAL A 219 15.88 -6.46 23.28
N TYR A 220 14.71 -6.86 23.78
CA TYR A 220 14.54 -7.69 24.97
C TYR A 220 13.77 -8.97 24.65
N GLY A 221 14.22 -10.11 25.19
CA GLY A 221 13.57 -11.40 25.01
C GLY A 221 13.33 -12.14 26.33
N TRP A 222 12.23 -12.88 26.42
CA TRP A 222 11.93 -13.77 27.56
C TRP A 222 11.03 -14.95 27.17
N GLY A 223 10.93 -15.93 28.06
CA GLY A 223 10.19 -17.18 27.85
C GLY A 223 11.09 -18.37 27.51
N TYR A 224 10.57 -19.27 26.68
CA TYR A 224 11.27 -20.48 26.25
C TYR A 224 12.47 -20.17 25.35
N ASN A 225 13.59 -20.86 25.58
CA ASN A 225 14.83 -20.63 24.85
C ASN A 225 15.54 -21.93 24.41
N GLY A 226 14.84 -23.08 24.40
CA GLY A 226 15.48 -24.37 24.11
C GLY A 226 16.13 -24.48 22.72
N ASN A 227 15.79 -23.60 21.77
CA ASN A 227 16.41 -23.54 20.44
C ASN A 227 17.23 -22.25 20.24
N GLY A 228 17.49 -21.47 21.30
CA GLY A 228 18.17 -20.20 21.20
C GLY A 228 17.29 -19.05 20.67
N GLN A 229 15.96 -19.19 20.64
CA GLN A 229 15.06 -18.19 20.06
C GLN A 229 15.10 -16.83 20.78
N LEU A 230 15.67 -16.75 21.99
CA LEU A 230 15.90 -15.49 22.70
C LEU A 230 17.17 -14.76 22.25
N GLY A 231 18.09 -15.41 21.54
CA GLY A 231 19.30 -14.77 21.00
C GLY A 231 20.37 -14.45 22.04
N LEU A 232 20.33 -15.09 23.22
CA LEU A 232 21.17 -14.77 24.38
C LEU A 232 22.52 -15.50 24.43
N GLY A 233 22.88 -16.24 23.37
CA GLY A 233 24.10 -17.05 23.31
C GLY A 233 24.03 -18.33 24.15
N ASN A 234 22.84 -18.72 24.61
CA ASN A 234 22.59 -19.91 25.42
C ASN A 234 21.17 -20.47 25.15
N ASN A 235 20.83 -21.60 25.76
CA ASN A 235 19.52 -22.26 25.65
C ASN A 235 18.65 -22.19 26.92
N GLY A 236 19.00 -21.33 27.88
CA GLY A 236 18.28 -21.22 29.16
C GLY A 236 17.04 -20.33 29.02
N ASN A 237 15.89 -20.83 29.50
CA ASN A 237 14.66 -20.05 29.58
C ASN A 237 14.86 -18.80 30.46
N GLN A 238 14.14 -17.73 30.14
CA GLN A 238 14.19 -16.49 30.91
C GLN A 238 12.81 -16.14 31.45
N LEU A 239 12.68 -16.04 32.77
CA LEU A 239 11.40 -15.73 33.42
C LEU A 239 11.08 -14.22 33.45
N THR A 240 12.06 -13.39 33.09
CA THR A 240 11.95 -11.93 33.02
C THR A 240 12.62 -11.42 31.75
N PRO A 241 12.24 -10.25 31.20
CA PRO A 241 12.89 -9.66 30.04
C PRO A 241 14.41 -9.51 30.21
N VAL A 242 15.17 -10.06 29.26
CA VAL A 242 16.64 -9.94 29.18
C VAL A 242 17.04 -9.26 27.89
N ARG A 243 17.98 -8.32 27.96
CA ARG A 243 18.50 -7.60 26.79
C ARG A 243 19.30 -8.56 25.90
N VAL A 244 19.06 -8.51 24.59
CA VAL A 244 19.85 -9.23 23.59
C VAL A 244 21.14 -8.45 23.33
N ALA A 245 22.17 -8.73 24.13
CA ALA A 245 23.42 -7.96 24.10
C ALA A 245 24.11 -7.98 22.73
N ALA A 246 23.96 -9.05 21.94
CA ALA A 246 24.55 -9.16 20.60
C ALA A 246 24.08 -8.09 19.60
N LEU A 247 22.97 -7.39 19.88
CA LEU A 247 22.43 -6.30 19.06
C LEU A 247 22.75 -4.90 19.63
N HIS A 248 23.70 -4.78 20.57
CA HIS A 248 23.97 -3.51 21.26
C HIS A 248 24.41 -2.35 20.36
N SER A 249 24.96 -2.65 19.17
CA SER A 249 25.51 -1.66 18.23
C SER A 249 24.58 -1.35 17.06
N VAL A 250 23.37 -1.90 17.04
CA VAL A 250 22.40 -1.71 15.96
C VAL A 250 21.07 -1.20 16.51
N CYS A 251 20.38 -0.37 15.74
CA CYS A 251 19.08 0.18 16.11
C CYS A 251 17.98 -0.64 15.42
N VAL A 252 17.31 -1.51 16.19
CA VAL A 252 16.23 -2.36 15.68
C VAL A 252 14.92 -1.59 15.65
N ASN A 253 14.24 -1.56 14.49
CA ASN A 253 12.94 -0.88 14.34
C ASN A 253 11.76 -1.86 14.27
N GLN A 254 11.99 -3.11 13.85
CA GLN A 254 10.95 -4.13 13.71
C GLN A 254 11.49 -5.48 14.20
N ILE A 255 10.63 -6.22 14.90
CA ILE A 255 10.87 -7.58 15.37
C ILE A 255 9.67 -8.43 15.00
N VAL A 256 9.90 -9.61 14.44
CA VAL A 256 8.85 -10.61 14.17
C VAL A 256 9.30 -11.99 14.65
N CYS A 257 8.35 -12.79 15.12
CA CYS A 257 8.62 -14.13 15.61
C CYS A 257 7.89 -15.15 14.75
N GLY A 258 8.62 -16.18 14.32
CA GLY A 258 8.02 -17.39 13.81
C GLY A 258 7.71 -18.38 14.93
N TYR A 259 7.57 -19.67 14.60
CA TYR A 259 7.29 -20.71 15.58
C TYR A 259 8.30 -20.76 16.74
N ALA A 260 9.59 -20.81 16.41
CA ALA A 260 10.71 -20.84 17.36
C ALA A 260 11.95 -20.12 16.83
N HIS A 261 11.76 -19.13 15.96
CA HIS A 261 12.82 -18.28 15.41
C HIS A 261 12.38 -16.83 15.43
N THR A 262 13.35 -15.92 15.34
CA THR A 262 13.13 -14.48 15.43
C THR A 262 13.89 -13.78 14.32
N LEU A 263 13.24 -12.80 13.70
CA LEU A 263 13.85 -11.87 12.76
C LEU A 263 13.81 -10.46 13.32
N ALA A 264 14.90 -9.71 13.13
CA ALA A 264 14.99 -8.29 13.46
C ALA A 264 15.41 -7.49 12.24
N LEU A 265 14.75 -6.35 12.03
CA LEU A 265 15.09 -5.37 11.01
C LEU A 265 15.63 -4.13 11.70
N THR A 266 16.73 -3.62 11.19
CA THR A 266 17.35 -2.38 11.68
C THR A 266 16.88 -1.17 10.90
N ASP A 267 17.08 0.03 11.45
CA ASP A 267 16.88 1.30 10.76
C ASP A 267 17.83 1.55 9.58
N GLU A 268 18.94 0.82 9.51
CA GLU A 268 19.83 0.76 8.34
C GLU A 268 19.33 -0.24 7.27
N GLY A 269 18.30 -1.03 7.58
CA GLY A 269 17.73 -2.06 6.72
C GLY A 269 18.57 -3.35 6.64
N LEU A 270 19.39 -3.60 7.66
CA LEU A 270 20.04 -4.88 7.89
C LEU A 270 19.06 -5.86 8.54
N LEU A 271 19.08 -7.10 8.04
CA LEU A 271 18.27 -8.21 8.54
C LEU A 271 19.11 -9.11 9.46
N TYR A 272 18.58 -9.41 10.65
CA TYR A 272 19.17 -10.38 11.57
C TYR A 272 18.19 -11.52 11.84
N ALA A 273 18.71 -12.73 12.01
CA ALA A 273 17.92 -13.92 12.35
C ALA A 273 18.61 -14.79 13.42
N TRP A 274 17.81 -15.42 14.29
CA TRP A 274 18.27 -16.41 15.26
C TRP A 274 17.16 -17.36 15.72
N GLY A 275 17.54 -18.41 16.47
CA GLY A 275 16.65 -19.43 16.99
C GLY A 275 16.72 -20.75 16.23
N ALA A 276 15.58 -21.44 16.15
CA ALA A 276 15.44 -22.72 15.47
C ALA A 276 15.65 -22.58 13.95
N ASN A 277 16.34 -23.55 13.33
CA ASN A 277 16.66 -23.52 11.90
C ASN A 277 16.48 -24.86 11.17
N THR A 278 15.73 -25.81 11.75
CA THR A 278 15.58 -27.17 11.19
C THR A 278 15.06 -27.20 9.74
N TYR A 279 14.33 -26.16 9.31
CA TYR A 279 13.79 -26.03 7.97
C TYR A 279 14.51 -24.97 7.12
N GLY A 280 15.56 -24.33 7.62
CA GLY A 280 16.27 -23.26 6.94
C GLY A 280 15.68 -21.87 7.16
N GLN A 281 14.77 -21.71 8.13
CA GLN A 281 14.06 -20.45 8.42
C GLN A 281 14.94 -19.28 8.85
N LEU A 282 16.23 -19.50 9.11
CA LEU A 282 17.16 -18.40 9.37
C LEU A 282 17.83 -17.85 8.10
N GLY A 283 17.74 -18.54 6.95
CA GLY A 283 18.31 -18.03 5.69
C GLY A 283 19.84 -18.09 5.64
N THR A 284 20.48 -18.96 6.42
CA THR A 284 21.94 -19.01 6.61
C THR A 284 22.67 -20.02 5.71
N GLY A 285 21.96 -20.64 4.77
CA GLY A 285 22.49 -21.68 3.88
C GLY A 285 22.67 -23.05 4.53
N ASN A 286 22.27 -23.20 5.80
CA ASN A 286 22.33 -24.46 6.54
C ASN A 286 21.10 -24.62 7.45
N LYS A 287 21.07 -25.69 8.26
CA LYS A 287 19.95 -26.04 9.16
C LYS A 287 20.32 -25.99 10.65
N ASN A 288 21.42 -25.34 10.99
CA ASN A 288 21.88 -25.25 12.37
C ASN A 288 21.17 -24.11 13.10
N ASN A 289 20.69 -24.39 14.32
CA ASN A 289 20.13 -23.37 15.19
C ASN A 289 21.18 -22.31 15.52
N LEU A 290 20.75 -21.06 15.69
CA LEU A 290 21.62 -19.97 16.10
C LEU A 290 21.18 -19.45 17.45
N LEU A 291 22.09 -19.50 18.43
CA LEU A 291 21.84 -19.02 19.79
C LEU A 291 21.99 -17.50 19.92
N SER A 292 22.52 -16.84 18.90
CA SER A 292 22.76 -15.41 18.84
C SER A 292 22.35 -14.86 17.46
N PRO A 293 21.88 -13.61 17.40
CA PRO A 293 21.58 -12.92 16.15
C PRO A 293 22.73 -12.99 15.15
N ALA A 294 22.42 -13.45 13.94
CA ALA A 294 23.34 -13.40 12.80
C ALA A 294 22.77 -12.52 11.71
N HIS A 295 23.64 -11.74 11.07
CA HIS A 295 23.29 -10.92 9.92
C HIS A 295 23.02 -11.79 8.69
N ILE A 296 21.87 -11.61 8.05
CA ILE A 296 21.43 -12.36 6.87
C ILE A 296 21.51 -11.45 5.66
N MET A 297 22.31 -11.84 4.66
CA MET A 297 22.49 -11.03 3.46
C MET A 297 21.36 -11.30 2.46
N VAL A 298 20.63 -10.24 2.11
CA VAL A 298 19.66 -10.21 1.01
C VAL A 298 20.21 -9.28 -0.07
N GLU A 299 20.89 -9.84 -1.07
CA GLU A 299 21.43 -9.19 -2.29
C GLU A 299 22.10 -7.80 -2.17
N LYS A 300 22.63 -7.43 -1.00
CA LYS A 300 23.18 -6.08 -0.71
C LYS A 300 22.17 -4.95 -0.87
N GLU A 301 20.87 -5.24 -0.94
CA GLU A 301 19.81 -4.24 -0.91
C GLU A 301 19.30 -4.03 0.52
N ARG A 302 18.82 -2.81 0.78
CA ARG A 302 18.20 -2.45 2.05
C ARG A 302 16.87 -3.19 2.21
N VAL A 303 16.71 -3.94 3.30
CA VAL A 303 15.43 -4.56 3.66
C VAL A 303 14.51 -3.49 4.26
N VAL A 304 13.24 -3.50 3.88
CA VAL A 304 12.21 -2.54 4.35
C VAL A 304 11.06 -3.22 5.09
N GLU A 305 10.89 -4.53 4.95
CA GLU A 305 9.86 -5.30 5.63
C GLU A 305 10.37 -6.72 5.92
N ILE A 306 10.00 -7.23 7.10
CA ILE A 306 10.23 -8.62 7.51
C ILE A 306 8.92 -9.25 7.97
N ALA A 307 8.73 -10.53 7.67
CA ALA A 307 7.52 -11.27 8.00
C ALA A 307 7.84 -12.67 8.52
N ALA A 308 7.21 -13.03 9.65
CA ALA A 308 7.23 -14.35 10.25
C ALA A 308 5.91 -14.54 11.03
N CYS A 309 5.44 -15.79 11.14
CA CYS A 309 4.22 -16.09 11.88
C CYS A 309 4.47 -17.19 12.92
N HIS A 310 3.90 -17.03 14.12
CA HIS A 310 4.07 -17.95 15.26
C HIS A 310 3.66 -19.40 14.95
N SER A 311 2.85 -19.66 13.93
CA SER A 311 2.45 -21.00 13.50
C SER A 311 3.31 -21.58 12.37
N ALA A 312 4.27 -20.82 11.85
CA ALA A 312 5.05 -21.20 10.67
C ALA A 312 6.56 -21.27 10.94
N HIS A 313 7.23 -22.16 10.20
CA HIS A 313 8.69 -22.26 10.10
C HIS A 313 9.19 -21.53 8.83
N MET A 314 8.55 -20.43 8.46
CA MET A 314 8.84 -19.64 7.26
C MET A 314 9.19 -18.21 7.66
N SER A 315 10.04 -17.61 6.84
CA SER A 315 10.39 -16.20 6.89
C SER A 315 10.26 -15.58 5.50
N ALA A 316 9.92 -14.30 5.46
CA ALA A 316 9.96 -13.51 4.24
C ALA A 316 10.50 -12.12 4.53
N ALA A 317 11.03 -11.48 3.50
CA ALA A 317 11.48 -10.09 3.56
C ALA A 317 11.24 -9.38 2.23
N LYS A 318 11.06 -8.07 2.29
CA LYS A 318 10.97 -7.20 1.12
C LYS A 318 12.08 -6.17 1.14
N THR A 319 12.71 -5.92 0.00
CA THR A 319 13.73 -4.88 -0.14
C THR A 319 13.13 -3.55 -0.61
N GLN A 320 13.91 -2.49 -0.48
CA GLN A 320 13.56 -1.16 -0.97
C GLN A 320 13.30 -1.13 -2.49
N GLY A 321 13.96 -2.03 -3.26
CA GLY A 321 13.74 -2.20 -4.69
C GLY A 321 12.40 -2.87 -5.04
N GLY A 322 11.64 -3.33 -4.04
CA GLY A 322 10.37 -4.02 -4.24
C GLY A 322 10.49 -5.54 -4.38
N HIS A 323 11.71 -6.08 -4.33
CA HIS A 323 11.96 -7.52 -4.40
C HIS A 323 11.49 -8.22 -3.13
N VAL A 324 10.75 -9.33 -3.27
CA VAL A 324 10.24 -10.13 -2.15
C VAL A 324 10.96 -11.48 -2.11
N TYR A 325 11.54 -11.82 -0.97
CA TYR A 325 12.26 -13.06 -0.73
C TYR A 325 11.52 -13.94 0.29
N MET A 326 11.67 -15.25 0.16
CA MET A 326 11.13 -16.24 1.09
C MET A 326 12.15 -17.33 1.42
N TRP A 327 12.11 -17.88 2.63
CA TRP A 327 12.93 -19.02 3.04
C TRP A 327 12.31 -19.76 4.25
N GLY A 328 12.88 -20.90 4.61
CA GLY A 328 12.34 -21.82 5.61
C GLY A 328 11.52 -22.95 5.00
N GLN A 329 10.43 -23.33 5.67
CA GLN A 329 9.54 -24.40 5.21
C GLN A 329 8.52 -23.87 4.20
N CYS A 330 8.82 -23.96 2.90
CA CYS A 330 7.96 -23.50 1.81
C CYS A 330 7.27 -24.69 1.14
N ARG A 331 5.94 -24.85 1.29
CA ARG A 331 5.16 -25.99 0.75
C ARG A 331 5.78 -27.36 1.06
N GLY A 332 6.28 -27.53 2.28
CA GLY A 332 6.95 -28.76 2.73
C GLY A 332 8.42 -28.89 2.30
N GLN A 333 8.93 -28.01 1.45
CA GLN A 333 10.35 -27.96 1.10
C GLN A 333 11.14 -27.09 2.07
N SER A 334 12.42 -27.39 2.22
CA SER A 334 13.34 -26.62 3.08
C SER A 334 14.22 -25.72 2.22
N VAL A 335 13.94 -24.43 2.25
CA VAL A 335 14.67 -23.38 1.55
C VAL A 335 15.62 -22.72 2.54
N THR A 336 16.93 -22.96 2.41
CA THR A 336 17.92 -22.56 3.43
C THR A 336 18.56 -21.19 3.19
N LEU A 337 18.33 -20.57 2.03
CA LEU A 337 18.78 -19.22 1.68
C LEU A 337 17.58 -18.38 1.23
N PRO A 338 17.59 -17.05 1.44
CA PRO A 338 16.57 -16.16 0.88
C PRO A 338 16.39 -16.40 -0.63
N HIS A 339 15.21 -16.84 -1.02
CA HIS A 339 14.87 -17.11 -2.42
C HIS A 339 13.99 -15.99 -2.96
N LEU A 340 14.44 -15.35 -4.04
CA LEU A 340 13.68 -14.29 -4.72
C LEU A 340 12.37 -14.84 -5.29
N THR A 341 11.29 -14.11 -5.11
CA THR A 341 9.95 -14.44 -5.62
C THR A 341 9.48 -13.41 -6.64
N HIS A 342 8.38 -13.73 -7.33
CA HIS A 342 7.70 -12.80 -8.23
C HIS A 342 6.53 -12.05 -7.56
N PHE A 343 6.41 -12.12 -6.23
CA PHE A 343 5.39 -11.39 -5.49
C PHE A 343 5.82 -9.94 -5.22
N SER A 344 4.82 -9.07 -5.02
CA SER A 344 5.01 -7.65 -4.68
C SER A 344 4.91 -7.36 -3.18
N CYS A 345 4.34 -8.28 -2.40
CA CYS A 345 4.23 -8.21 -0.94
C CYS A 345 4.56 -9.55 -0.26
N THR A 346 4.91 -9.49 1.02
CA THR A 346 5.18 -10.67 1.85
C THR A 346 3.89 -11.44 2.20
N ASP A 347 2.72 -10.78 2.19
CA ASP A 347 1.44 -11.44 2.48
C ASP A 347 1.12 -12.54 1.46
N ASP A 348 1.41 -12.30 0.17
CA ASP A 348 1.24 -13.29 -0.90
C ASP A 348 2.13 -14.53 -0.71
N VAL A 349 3.35 -14.34 -0.20
CA VAL A 349 4.27 -15.44 0.12
C VAL A 349 3.63 -16.35 1.16
N PHE A 350 3.05 -15.78 2.22
CA PHE A 350 2.37 -16.56 3.26
C PHE A 350 1.11 -17.23 2.74
N ALA A 351 0.31 -16.56 1.91
CA ALA A 351 -0.87 -17.16 1.29
C ALA A 351 -0.53 -18.39 0.42
N CYS A 352 0.58 -18.33 -0.33
CA CYS A 352 0.92 -19.34 -1.33
C CYS A 352 1.85 -20.46 -0.83
N PHE A 353 2.72 -20.16 0.14
CA PHE A 353 3.83 -21.05 0.52
C PHE A 353 3.88 -21.43 2.00
N ALA A 354 3.22 -20.70 2.91
CA ALA A 354 3.20 -21.08 4.32
C ALA A 354 2.33 -22.31 4.58
N THR A 355 2.63 -23.02 5.66
CA THR A 355 1.84 -24.18 6.11
C THR A 355 1.74 -24.12 7.64
N PRO A 356 0.57 -23.75 8.20
CA PRO A 356 -0.66 -23.32 7.51
C PRO A 356 -0.52 -21.94 6.84
N ALA A 357 -1.34 -21.67 5.83
CA ALA A 357 -1.38 -20.41 5.09
C ALA A 357 -2.17 -19.34 5.86
N VAL A 358 -1.59 -18.80 6.93
CA VAL A 358 -2.20 -17.79 7.80
C VAL A 358 -1.51 -16.43 7.69
N THR A 359 -2.24 -15.36 7.96
CA THR A 359 -1.76 -13.97 7.86
C THR A 359 -0.83 -13.62 9.03
N TRP A 360 0.37 -13.10 8.75
CA TRP A 360 1.31 -12.69 9.81
C TRP A 360 0.96 -11.32 10.45
N ARG A 361 -0.01 -10.59 9.88
CA ARG A 361 -0.55 -9.31 10.35
C ARG A 361 -2.00 -9.16 9.93
N LEU A 362 -2.70 -8.15 10.48
CA LEU A 362 -4.00 -7.73 9.94
C LEU A 362 -3.77 -7.09 8.56
N LEU A 363 -4.29 -7.71 7.50
CA LEU A 363 -4.19 -7.19 6.15
C LEU A 363 -4.97 -5.88 6.05
N SER A 364 -4.40 -4.92 5.31
CA SER A 364 -5.11 -3.71 4.88
C SER A 364 -5.27 -3.80 3.37
N VAL A 365 -6.54 -3.83 2.94
CA VAL A 365 -6.92 -3.90 1.53
C VAL A 365 -7.26 -2.48 1.11
N GLU A 366 -6.35 -1.86 0.36
CA GLU A 366 -6.67 -0.63 -0.34
C GLU A 366 -7.26 -1.01 -1.70
N HIS A 367 -8.53 -0.66 -1.89
CA HIS A 367 -9.13 -0.70 -3.20
C HIS A 367 -8.73 0.58 -3.92
N GLU A 368 -8.06 0.41 -5.07
CA GLU A 368 -7.87 1.51 -5.99
C GLU A 368 -9.24 1.93 -6.55
N ASP A 369 -9.76 3.06 -6.09
CA ASP A 369 -10.51 3.97 -6.97
C ASP A 369 -9.54 4.82 -7.82
N PHE A 370 -8.28 4.37 -7.99
CA PHE A 370 -7.32 5.07 -8.85
C PHE A 370 -7.64 4.75 -10.30
N LEU A 371 -8.44 5.64 -10.88
CA LEU A 371 -8.42 5.88 -12.31
C LEU A 371 -6.96 6.12 -12.70
N THR A 372 -6.46 5.43 -13.73
CA THR A 372 -5.17 5.76 -14.35
C THR A 372 -5.11 7.26 -14.65
N VAL A 373 -3.91 7.86 -14.80
CA VAL A 373 -3.81 9.29 -15.19
C VAL A 373 -4.68 9.60 -16.42
N ALA A 374 -4.76 8.67 -17.37
CA ALA A 374 -5.63 8.79 -18.54
C ALA A 374 -7.12 8.77 -18.20
N GLU A 375 -7.56 7.88 -17.32
CA GLU A 375 -8.96 7.78 -16.88
C GLU A 375 -9.36 8.95 -15.96
N SER A 376 -8.44 9.44 -15.13
CA SER A 376 -8.62 10.63 -14.30
C SER A 376 -8.81 11.86 -15.18
N LEU A 377 -7.94 12.06 -16.17
CA LEU A 377 -8.10 13.13 -17.15
C LEU A 377 -9.42 12.98 -17.91
N LYS A 378 -9.75 11.77 -18.38
CA LYS A 378 -11.02 11.52 -19.08
C LYS A 378 -12.25 11.88 -18.23
N LYS A 379 -12.22 11.60 -16.92
CA LYS A 379 -13.30 11.93 -15.99
C LYS A 379 -13.45 13.43 -15.76
N GLU A 380 -12.33 14.15 -15.71
CA GLU A 380 -12.31 15.61 -15.45
C GLU A 380 -12.60 16.48 -16.69
N PHE A 381 -12.72 15.90 -17.89
CA PHE A 381 -13.08 16.66 -19.08
C PHE A 381 -14.48 17.27 -18.97
N ASP A 382 -14.62 18.57 -19.26
CA ASP A 382 -15.88 19.33 -19.21
C ASP A 382 -16.47 19.49 -17.79
N SER A 383 -15.64 19.36 -16.75
CA SER A 383 -16.03 19.57 -15.35
C SER A 383 -16.01 21.06 -14.98
N PRO A 384 -17.15 21.65 -14.53
CA PRO A 384 -17.20 23.04 -14.09
C PRO A 384 -16.59 23.25 -12.69
N GLU A 385 -16.36 22.18 -11.92
CA GLU A 385 -15.84 22.25 -10.54
C GLU A 385 -14.31 22.38 -10.51
N THR A 386 -13.63 21.79 -11.49
CA THR A 386 -12.17 21.64 -11.50
C THR A 386 -11.47 22.48 -12.57
N ALA A 387 -12.21 22.91 -13.61
CA ALA A 387 -11.65 23.67 -14.73
C ALA A 387 -11.22 25.10 -14.35
N ASP A 388 -10.11 25.55 -14.93
CA ASP A 388 -9.55 26.90 -14.79
C ASP A 388 -9.67 27.73 -16.09
N LEU A 389 -10.34 27.18 -17.11
CA LEU A 389 -10.59 27.80 -18.42
C LEU A 389 -11.89 27.27 -19.03
N LYS A 390 -12.64 28.15 -19.72
CA LYS A 390 -13.81 27.74 -20.51
C LYS A 390 -13.79 28.32 -21.92
N PHE A 391 -14.21 27.52 -22.89
CA PHE A 391 -14.44 27.96 -24.27
C PHE A 391 -15.92 28.18 -24.51
N ARG A 392 -16.30 29.29 -25.15
CA ARG A 392 -17.67 29.59 -25.55
C ARG A 392 -17.83 29.42 -27.06
N ILE A 393 -18.68 28.48 -27.47
CA ILE A 393 -19.00 28.17 -28.88
C ILE A 393 -20.52 28.05 -29.01
N ASP A 394 -21.13 28.75 -29.96
CA ASP A 394 -22.58 28.74 -30.19
C ASP A 394 -23.42 29.00 -28.91
N GLY A 395 -22.90 29.86 -28.01
CA GLY A 395 -23.52 30.16 -26.71
C GLY A 395 -23.40 29.07 -25.64
N LYS A 396 -22.70 27.97 -25.91
CA LYS A 396 -22.42 26.88 -24.95
C LYS A 396 -20.99 26.95 -24.44
N TYR A 397 -20.77 26.47 -23.21
CA TYR A 397 -19.44 26.44 -22.57
C TYR A 397 -18.86 25.03 -22.56
N ILE A 398 -17.55 24.93 -22.77
CA ILE A 398 -16.75 23.71 -22.58
C ILE A 398 -15.69 24.01 -21.54
N HIS A 399 -15.65 23.23 -20.46
CA HIS A 399 -14.77 23.47 -19.31
C HIS A 399 -13.49 22.63 -19.44
N VAL A 400 -12.33 23.27 -19.32
CA VAL A 400 -11.03 22.63 -19.51
C VAL A 400 -9.96 23.20 -18.58
N HIS A 401 -8.88 22.43 -18.42
CA HIS A 401 -7.73 22.72 -17.60
C HIS A 401 -6.55 23.22 -18.44
N LYS A 402 -6.03 24.42 -18.15
CA LYS A 402 -4.84 25.01 -18.80
C LYS A 402 -3.64 24.08 -18.72
N ALA A 403 -3.49 23.38 -17.60
CA ALA A 403 -2.41 22.40 -17.42
C ALA A 403 -2.47 21.28 -18.48
N VAL A 404 -3.64 20.71 -18.74
CA VAL A 404 -3.82 19.64 -19.73
C VAL A 404 -3.53 20.14 -21.16
N LEU A 405 -3.93 21.38 -21.47
CA LEU A 405 -3.61 22.01 -22.75
C LEU A 405 -2.10 22.33 -22.91
N LYS A 406 -1.37 22.46 -21.80
CA LYS A 406 0.09 22.72 -21.77
C LYS A 406 0.95 21.45 -21.71
N ILE A 407 0.43 20.33 -21.21
CA ILE A 407 1.22 19.11 -20.96
C ILE A 407 1.61 18.40 -22.28
N SER A 408 2.92 18.31 -22.52
CA SER A 408 3.55 17.41 -23.49
C SER A 408 3.58 15.97 -22.94
N LYS A 409 3.08 14.97 -23.67
CA LYS A 409 3.19 13.57 -23.19
C LYS A 409 4.66 13.14 -23.24
N LEU A 410 5.19 12.65 -22.11
CA LEU A 410 6.34 11.74 -22.10
C LEU A 410 5.96 10.51 -22.92
N GLY A 411 6.77 10.17 -23.92
CA GLY A 411 6.54 9.00 -24.76
C GLY A 411 6.58 7.71 -23.95
N THR A 412 5.46 7.01 -23.87
CA THR A 412 5.40 5.57 -23.56
C THR A 412 5.91 4.81 -24.78
N GLY A 413 7.22 4.58 -24.85
CA GLY A 413 7.80 3.69 -25.85
C GLY A 413 7.88 2.27 -25.31
N LEU A 414 6.98 1.39 -25.73
CA LEU A 414 7.20 -0.06 -25.81
C LEU A 414 6.22 -0.67 -26.84
N GLY A 415 6.78 -1.32 -27.87
CA GLY A 415 6.07 -2.25 -28.74
C GLY A 415 6.30 -2.04 -30.23
N GLY A 416 7.35 -2.65 -30.79
CA GLY A 416 7.55 -2.71 -32.24
C GLY A 416 8.91 -3.28 -32.64
N ASP A 417 8.91 -4.57 -32.93
CA ASP A 417 9.98 -5.43 -33.46
C ASP A 417 10.58 -4.92 -34.79
N GLY A 418 11.82 -5.34 -35.10
CA GLY A 418 12.44 -5.19 -36.43
C GLY A 418 13.79 -4.48 -36.42
N GLY A 419 14.87 -5.25 -36.54
CA GLY A 419 16.24 -4.74 -36.58
C GLY A 419 16.61 -4.04 -37.90
N GLU A 420 17.57 -3.12 -37.81
CA GLU A 420 18.38 -2.74 -38.98
C GLU A 420 19.78 -2.30 -38.57
N GLN A 421 20.76 -2.83 -39.31
CA GLN A 421 22.20 -2.71 -39.09
C GLN A 421 22.70 -1.30 -39.45
N VAL A 422 23.46 -0.66 -38.55
CA VAL A 422 24.18 0.58 -38.87
C VAL A 422 25.51 0.23 -39.56
N LYS A 423 25.56 0.45 -40.88
CA LYS A 423 26.82 0.51 -41.64
C LYS A 423 27.51 1.86 -41.39
N VAL A 424 28.75 1.79 -40.91
CA VAL A 424 29.68 2.93 -40.84
C VAL A 424 30.19 3.23 -42.26
N LYS A 425 30.03 4.48 -42.71
CA LYS A 425 30.84 5.05 -43.80
C LYS A 425 31.44 6.37 -43.33
N GLU A 426 32.77 6.35 -43.18
CA GLU A 426 33.62 7.54 -43.10
C GLU A 426 33.62 8.27 -44.45
N GLN A 427 33.50 9.60 -44.44
CA GLN A 427 34.12 10.46 -45.44
C GLN A 427 34.60 11.79 -44.83
N ASN A 428 35.88 12.07 -45.08
CA ASN A 428 36.62 13.30 -44.79
C ASN A 428 36.27 14.43 -45.76
N GLY A 429 36.12 15.66 -45.23
CA GLY A 429 36.43 16.98 -45.83
C GLY A 429 35.69 17.40 -47.10
N VAL A 430 35.29 18.65 -47.36
CA VAL A 430 35.72 19.97 -46.87
C VAL A 430 34.60 20.99 -47.20
N GLY A 431 34.30 21.88 -46.25
CA GLY A 431 33.95 23.29 -46.51
C GLY A 431 32.47 23.67 -46.58
N GLY A 432 31.99 24.40 -45.55
CA GLY A 432 30.85 25.31 -45.72
C GLY A 432 30.05 25.63 -44.45
N CYS A 433 30.47 26.68 -43.74
CA CYS A 433 29.71 27.53 -42.79
C CYS A 433 29.12 26.90 -41.50
N PHE A 434 29.64 27.42 -40.38
CA PHE A 434 29.18 27.20 -39.01
C PHE A 434 27.78 27.78 -38.76
N GLU A 435 26.85 26.94 -38.31
CA GLU A 435 25.78 27.30 -37.39
C GLU A 435 25.82 26.31 -36.21
N ASP A 436 25.65 26.84 -34.99
CA ASP A 436 25.83 26.21 -33.68
C ASP A 436 25.20 24.81 -33.53
N GLU A 437 26.03 23.79 -33.32
CA GLU A 437 25.64 22.54 -32.66
C GLU A 437 25.82 22.68 -31.13
N SER A 438 24.85 23.28 -30.45
CA SER A 438 24.81 23.21 -28.98
C SER A 438 23.39 23.24 -28.41
N GLU A 439 22.53 22.28 -28.76
CA GLU A 439 21.35 21.97 -27.93
C GLU A 439 20.74 20.58 -28.20
N ARG A 440 21.52 19.51 -28.01
CA ARG A 440 20.94 18.17 -27.79
C ARG A 440 20.49 18.04 -26.33
N ARG A 441 19.46 18.81 -25.93
CA ARG A 441 18.61 18.54 -24.77
C ARG A 441 17.28 17.99 -25.28
N GLY A 442 16.82 16.90 -24.66
CA GLY A 442 15.69 16.05 -25.04
C GLY A 442 14.62 16.67 -25.95
N ASN A 443 14.41 16.02 -27.11
CA ASN A 443 13.30 16.29 -28.02
C ASN A 443 11.95 16.15 -27.29
N CYS A 444 11.45 17.27 -26.77
CA CYS A 444 10.06 17.44 -26.33
C CYS A 444 9.17 17.57 -27.56
N LEU A 445 8.51 16.48 -27.97
CA LEU A 445 7.46 16.50 -28.99
C LEU A 445 6.21 17.21 -28.45
N VAL A 446 5.80 18.28 -29.14
CA VAL A 446 4.67 19.15 -28.85
C VAL A 446 3.34 18.43 -29.18
N ARG A 447 2.31 18.57 -28.33
CA ARG A 447 0.99 17.90 -28.49
C ARG A 447 -0.07 18.76 -29.21
N CYS A 448 0.17 20.06 -29.35
CA CYS A 448 -0.53 21.01 -30.23
C CYS A 448 0.26 22.33 -30.32
N GLU A 449 0.83 22.63 -31.49
CA GLU A 449 1.62 23.85 -31.68
C GLU A 449 0.79 25.12 -31.56
N HIS A 450 -0.50 25.06 -31.92
CA HIS A 450 -1.43 26.19 -31.79
C HIS A 450 -1.54 26.67 -30.35
N PHE A 451 -1.79 25.75 -29.39
CA PHE A 451 -1.86 26.11 -27.98
C PHE A 451 -0.49 26.48 -27.42
N ARG A 452 0.60 25.83 -27.85
CA ARG A 452 1.94 26.22 -27.42
C ARG A 452 2.28 27.67 -27.81
N SER A 453 1.97 28.06 -29.05
CA SER A 453 2.14 29.42 -29.55
C SER A 453 1.22 30.41 -28.82
N MET A 454 -0.05 30.02 -28.61
CA MET A 454 -1.00 30.79 -27.81
C MET A 454 -0.50 31.06 -26.37
N PHE A 455 0.24 30.12 -25.76
CA PHE A 455 0.70 30.20 -24.37
C PHE A 455 2.16 30.70 -24.18
N GLN A 456 2.91 31.00 -25.25
CA GLN A 456 4.33 31.42 -25.17
C GLN A 456 4.56 32.92 -24.97
N SER A 457 3.54 33.77 -25.19
CA SER A 457 3.66 35.22 -24.99
C SER A 457 2.73 35.68 -23.86
N TYR A 458 3.33 36.11 -22.75
CA TYR A 458 2.73 36.89 -21.65
C TYR A 458 1.28 36.53 -21.26
N TRP A 459 1.12 35.53 -20.40
CA TRP A 459 -0.10 35.39 -19.60
C TRP A 459 0.17 35.88 -18.18
N ASN A 460 -0.26 37.11 -17.89
CA ASN A 460 -0.54 37.53 -16.51
C ASN A 460 -1.79 36.78 -16.02
N GLU A 461 -1.80 36.41 -14.75
CA GLU A 461 -2.85 35.59 -14.10
C GLU A 461 -4.29 36.17 -14.19
N ASP A 462 -4.46 37.41 -14.69
CA ASP A 462 -5.73 38.16 -14.71
C ASP A 462 -6.49 38.21 -16.04
N MET A 463 -6.05 37.53 -17.12
CA MET A 463 -6.70 37.68 -18.45
C MET A 463 -7.54 36.45 -18.87
N LYS A 464 -8.86 36.67 -18.85
CA LYS A 464 -9.97 35.92 -19.48
C LYS A 464 -10.09 34.42 -19.13
N GLU A 465 -11.01 34.12 -18.21
CA GLU A 465 -11.55 32.77 -18.00
C GLU A 465 -12.30 32.22 -19.23
N VAL A 466 -12.74 33.08 -20.17
CA VAL A 466 -13.57 32.70 -21.32
C VAL A 466 -12.87 33.01 -22.64
N ILE A 467 -12.71 31.99 -23.49
CA ILE A 467 -12.24 32.13 -24.88
C ILE A 467 -13.43 31.92 -25.82
N GLU A 468 -13.69 32.87 -26.71
CA GLU A 468 -14.77 32.77 -27.71
C GLU A 468 -14.23 32.18 -29.02
N ILE A 469 -14.93 31.18 -29.55
CA ILE A 469 -14.60 30.53 -30.83
C ILE A 469 -15.83 30.54 -31.72
N ASP A 470 -15.73 31.27 -32.83
CA ASP A 470 -16.83 31.45 -33.79
C ASP A 470 -16.62 30.69 -35.10
N GLN A 471 -15.46 30.06 -35.28
CA GLN A 471 -15.02 29.47 -36.55
C GLN A 471 -15.46 28.01 -36.72
N PHE A 472 -15.80 27.33 -35.63
CA PHE A 472 -16.10 25.89 -35.60
C PHE A 472 -17.36 25.65 -34.79
N SER A 473 -18.14 24.63 -35.19
CA SER A 473 -19.34 24.25 -34.45
C SER A 473 -19.01 23.63 -33.10
N TYR A 474 -19.94 23.74 -32.15
CA TYR A 474 -19.77 23.15 -30.82
C TYR A 474 -19.37 21.66 -30.82
N PRO A 475 -20.02 20.75 -31.59
CA PRO A 475 -19.64 19.32 -31.59
C PRO A 475 -18.21 19.08 -32.05
N VAL A 476 -17.76 19.83 -33.07
CA VAL A 476 -16.42 19.71 -33.65
C VAL A 476 -15.36 20.19 -32.65
N TYR A 477 -15.54 21.38 -32.07
CA TYR A 477 -14.55 21.93 -31.14
C TYR A 477 -14.50 21.15 -29.82
N ARG A 478 -15.66 20.65 -29.35
CA ARG A 478 -15.72 19.76 -28.18
C ARG A 478 -14.97 18.46 -28.39
N ALA A 479 -15.15 17.81 -29.54
CA ALA A 479 -14.44 16.58 -29.85
C ALA A 479 -12.93 16.79 -29.96
N PHE A 480 -12.50 17.94 -30.48
CA PHE A 480 -11.09 18.31 -30.48
C PHE A 480 -10.51 18.43 -29.06
N LEU A 481 -11.19 19.18 -28.17
CA LEU A 481 -10.73 19.31 -26.78
C LEU A 481 -10.78 17.97 -26.06
N GLN A 482 -11.81 17.16 -26.27
CA GLN A 482 -11.92 15.82 -25.70
C GLN A 482 -10.77 14.91 -26.15
N TYR A 483 -10.39 14.98 -27.44
CA TYR A 483 -9.25 14.24 -27.97
C TYR A 483 -7.95 14.56 -27.23
N LEU A 484 -7.74 15.81 -26.81
CA LEU A 484 -6.56 16.19 -26.02
C LEU A 484 -6.51 15.51 -24.64
N TYR A 485 -7.68 15.17 -24.08
CA TYR A 485 -7.81 14.47 -22.81
C TYR A 485 -7.73 12.95 -22.96
N THR A 486 -8.32 12.39 -24.02
CA THR A 486 -8.58 10.95 -24.10
C THR A 486 -7.82 10.22 -25.21
N ASP A 487 -7.15 10.93 -26.13
CA ASP A 487 -6.56 10.39 -27.37
C ASP A 487 -7.61 9.67 -28.27
N THR A 488 -8.91 9.87 -28.06
CA THR A 488 -10.02 9.24 -28.81
C THR A 488 -10.95 10.28 -29.40
N VAL A 489 -11.56 9.97 -30.54
CA VAL A 489 -12.60 10.79 -31.18
C VAL A 489 -13.86 9.96 -31.32
N ASP A 490 -14.97 10.54 -30.88
CA ASP A 490 -16.31 9.98 -31.04
C ASP A 490 -17.18 11.04 -31.70
N LEU A 491 -17.24 11.01 -33.04
CA LEU A 491 -18.04 11.91 -33.87
C LEU A 491 -18.58 11.14 -35.07
N PRO A 492 -19.78 11.53 -35.57
CA PRO A 492 -20.29 10.98 -36.81
C PRO A 492 -19.44 11.42 -38.01
N PRO A 493 -19.44 10.66 -39.12
CA PRO A 493 -18.58 10.91 -40.28
C PRO A 493 -18.77 12.30 -40.91
N GLU A 494 -19.97 12.86 -40.85
CA GLU A 494 -20.29 14.19 -41.39
C GLU A 494 -19.59 15.30 -40.60
N ASP A 495 -19.56 15.19 -39.27
CA ASP A 495 -18.91 16.16 -38.37
C ASP A 495 -17.38 15.94 -38.30
N ALA A 496 -16.90 14.73 -38.61
CA ALA A 496 -15.47 14.41 -38.67
C ALA A 496 -14.73 15.23 -39.75
N ILE A 497 -15.44 15.77 -40.76
CA ILE A 497 -14.87 16.70 -41.74
C ILE A 497 -14.47 18.02 -41.07
N GLY A 498 -15.36 18.59 -40.24
CA GLY A 498 -15.04 19.82 -39.50
C GLY A 498 -13.87 19.61 -38.53
N LEU A 499 -13.77 18.42 -37.93
CA LEU A 499 -12.63 18.06 -37.09
C LEU A 499 -11.34 17.86 -37.90
N LEU A 500 -11.43 17.40 -39.15
CA LEU A 500 -10.31 17.28 -40.08
C LEU A 500 -9.76 18.66 -40.50
N ASP A 501 -10.64 19.63 -40.76
CA ASP A 501 -10.26 21.03 -41.00
C ASP A 501 -9.52 21.60 -39.79
N LEU A 502 -10.07 21.40 -38.59
CA LEU A 502 -9.48 21.87 -37.35
C LEU A 502 -8.11 21.20 -37.08
N ALA A 503 -8.02 19.88 -37.25
CA ALA A 503 -6.76 19.15 -37.11
C ALA A 503 -5.69 19.62 -38.11
N THR A 504 -6.10 19.99 -39.32
CA THR A 504 -5.19 20.53 -40.34
C THR A 504 -4.74 21.95 -39.98
N SER A 505 -5.67 22.81 -39.54
CA SER A 505 -5.40 24.18 -39.09
C SER A 505 -4.44 24.23 -37.90
N TYR A 506 -4.57 23.28 -36.96
CA TYR A 506 -3.74 23.20 -35.76
C TYR A 506 -2.55 22.24 -35.88
N CYS A 507 -2.29 21.73 -37.09
CA CYS A 507 -1.16 20.84 -37.41
C CYS A 507 -1.12 19.52 -36.60
N GLU A 508 -2.27 18.97 -36.23
CA GLU A 508 -2.43 17.73 -35.48
C GLU A 508 -2.47 16.48 -36.39
N ASN A 509 -1.29 15.98 -36.77
CA ASN A 509 -1.15 14.87 -37.72
C ASN A 509 -1.81 13.55 -37.28
N ARG A 510 -1.81 13.25 -35.97
CA ARG A 510 -2.40 12.01 -35.45
C ARG A 510 -3.93 12.08 -35.49
N LEU A 511 -4.49 13.22 -35.10
CA LEU A 511 -5.93 13.48 -35.19
C LEU A 511 -6.40 13.46 -36.66
N LYS A 512 -5.63 14.07 -37.56
CA LYS A 512 -5.88 14.05 -39.02
C LYS A 512 -6.07 12.62 -39.55
N LYS A 513 -5.15 11.70 -39.20
CA LYS A 513 -5.25 10.28 -39.58
C LYS A 513 -6.49 9.60 -39.00
N LEU A 514 -6.84 9.91 -37.74
CA LEU A 514 -8.02 9.35 -37.08
C LEU A 514 -9.32 9.82 -37.75
N CYS A 515 -9.44 11.11 -38.09
CA CYS A 515 -10.57 11.66 -38.82
C CYS A 515 -10.72 11.02 -40.21
N GLN A 516 -9.62 10.90 -40.97
CA GLN A 516 -9.62 10.22 -42.28
C GLN A 516 -10.12 8.78 -42.17
N HIS A 517 -9.76 8.06 -41.11
CA HIS A 517 -10.21 6.69 -40.88
C HIS A 517 -11.70 6.61 -40.54
N ILE A 518 -12.21 7.52 -39.70
CA ILE A 518 -13.63 7.61 -39.35
C ILE A 518 -14.47 7.89 -40.61
N ILE A 519 -14.05 8.87 -41.42
CA ILE A 519 -14.73 9.23 -42.67
C ILE A 519 -14.76 8.05 -43.64
N LYS A 520 -13.62 7.37 -43.87
CA LYS A 520 -13.54 6.23 -44.80
C LYS A 520 -14.42 5.05 -44.39
N ARG A 521 -14.54 4.76 -43.09
CA ARG A 521 -15.34 3.63 -42.59
C ARG A 521 -16.83 3.95 -42.40
N GLY A 522 -17.18 5.23 -42.33
CA GLY A 522 -18.53 5.70 -42.05
C GLY A 522 -19.36 6.07 -43.28
N ILE A 523 -18.89 5.74 -44.50
CA ILE A 523 -19.64 6.02 -45.73
C ILE A 523 -20.86 5.11 -45.80
N THR A 524 -22.03 5.72 -45.89
CA THR A 524 -23.33 5.08 -46.08
C THR A 524 -24.03 5.68 -47.31
N VAL A 525 -25.11 5.05 -47.77
CA VAL A 525 -25.89 5.58 -48.90
C VAL A 525 -26.45 6.97 -48.60
N GLU A 526 -26.79 7.26 -47.34
CA GLU A 526 -27.42 8.51 -46.91
C GLU A 526 -26.44 9.68 -46.82
N ASN A 527 -25.16 9.43 -46.52
CA ASN A 527 -24.13 10.46 -46.39
C ASN A 527 -23.12 10.50 -47.55
N ALA A 528 -23.26 9.62 -48.54
CA ALA A 528 -22.34 9.54 -49.68
C ALA A 528 -22.19 10.88 -50.43
N PHE A 529 -23.29 11.65 -50.59
CA PHE A 529 -23.25 12.92 -51.33
C PHE A 529 -22.47 14.02 -50.60
N SER A 530 -22.63 14.15 -49.28
CA SER A 530 -21.92 15.14 -48.46
C SER A 530 -20.44 14.78 -48.34
N LEU A 531 -20.12 13.50 -48.12
CA LEU A 531 -18.74 13.02 -48.03
C LEU A 531 -18.01 13.08 -49.39
N PHE A 532 -18.71 12.86 -50.50
CA PHE A 532 -18.14 13.03 -51.85
C PHE A 532 -17.78 14.49 -52.14
N SER A 533 -18.65 15.44 -51.76
CA SER A 533 -18.38 16.87 -51.88
C SER A 533 -17.15 17.29 -51.06
N ALA A 534 -16.95 16.69 -49.89
CA ALA A 534 -15.73 16.88 -49.10
C ALA A 534 -14.51 16.24 -49.78
N ALA A 535 -14.60 15.01 -50.29
CA ALA A 535 -13.50 14.34 -50.99
C ALA A 535 -12.95 15.18 -52.16
N VAL A 536 -13.83 15.83 -52.93
CA VAL A 536 -13.44 16.77 -54.00
C VAL A 536 -12.73 18.02 -53.45
N ARG A 537 -13.18 18.56 -52.31
CA ARG A 537 -12.56 19.72 -51.66
C ARG A 537 -11.12 19.44 -51.20
N TYR A 538 -10.83 18.20 -50.82
CA TYR A 538 -9.54 17.79 -50.26
C TYR A 538 -8.64 17.06 -51.26
N ASP A 539 -9.02 17.02 -52.55
CA ASP A 539 -8.28 16.35 -53.63
C ASP A 539 -7.91 14.90 -53.26
N ALA A 540 -8.86 14.17 -52.67
CA ALA A 540 -8.63 12.84 -52.16
C ALA A 540 -8.39 11.85 -53.32
N GLU A 541 -7.19 11.27 -53.40
CA GLU A 541 -6.86 10.25 -54.40
C GLU A 541 -7.73 8.99 -54.19
N VAL A 542 -8.35 8.54 -55.28
CA VAL A 542 -9.08 7.27 -55.32
C VAL A 542 -8.05 6.14 -55.41
N THR A 543 -7.77 5.48 -54.29
CA THR A 543 -6.97 4.25 -54.23
C THR A 543 -7.84 3.01 -54.27
#